data_AF-A0A2R7MBG9-F1
#
_entry.id   AF-A0A2R7MBG9-F1
#
_cell.length_a   1.000
_cell.length_b   1.000
_cell.length_c   1.000
_cell.angle_alpha   90.00
_cell.angle_beta   90.00
_cell.angle_gamma   90.00
#
_symmetry.space_group_name_H-M   'P 1'
#
loop_
_entity.id
_entity.type
_entity.pdbx_description
1 polymer ?
#
loop_
_entity_poly.entity_id
_entity_poly.type
_entity_poly.pdbx_seq_one_letter_code
_entity_poly.pdbx_strand_id
1 'polypeptide(L)'
;MRKVYRLVFMLNFLALNTFAQENYIFKNPNLPIEQRVDDLVSRMTVDEKISQLMDSSPAIERLGVPEYNWWNESLHGVARAGYATVFP
;
A
#
# COMPACT_ATOMS: atom_id res chain seq x y z
N MET A 1 -17.89 -35.33 26.30
CA MET A 1 -18.66 -35.34 25.03
C MET A 1 -19.02 -33.92 24.58
N ARG A 2 -20.02 -33.22 25.15
CA ARG A 2 -20.48 -31.88 24.67
C ARG A 2 -19.41 -30.76 24.64
N LYS A 3 -18.47 -30.74 25.59
CA LYS A 3 -17.37 -29.74 25.61
C LYS A 3 -16.37 -29.93 24.46
N VAL A 4 -16.14 -31.18 24.04
CA VAL A 4 -15.21 -31.50 22.93
C VAL A 4 -15.79 -31.03 21.60
N TYR A 5 -17.08 -31.26 21.36
CA TYR A 5 -17.75 -30.75 20.15
C TYR A 5 -17.77 -29.23 20.07
N ARG A 6 -17.92 -28.52 21.20
CA ARG A 6 -17.82 -27.06 21.26
C ARG A 6 -16.41 -26.56 20.94
N LEU A 7 -15.38 -27.24 21.44
CA LEU A 7 -13.99 -26.89 21.16
C LEU A 7 -13.64 -27.12 19.68
N VAL A 8 -14.05 -28.26 19.12
CA VAL A 8 -13.87 -28.58 17.70
C VAL A 8 -14.61 -27.59 16.80
N PHE A 9 -15.84 -27.18 17.18
CA PHE A 9 -16.59 -26.17 16.46
C PHE A 9 -15.93 -24.79 16.50
N MET A 10 -15.42 -24.34 17.67
CA MET A 10 -14.66 -23.10 17.79
C MET A 10 -13.36 -23.12 16.96
N LEU A 11 -12.63 -24.23 16.96
CA LEU A 11 -11.40 -24.38 16.17
C LEU A 11 -11.67 -24.34 14.66
N ASN A 12 -12.77 -24.95 14.19
CA ASN A 12 -13.19 -24.86 12.79
C ASN A 12 -13.61 -23.43 12.40
N PHE A 13 -14.26 -22.69 13.30
CA PHE A 13 -14.67 -21.30 13.04
C PHE A 13 -13.47 -20.33 12.98
N LEU A 14 -12.41 -20.59 13.75
CA LEU A 14 -11.16 -19.82 13.68
C LEU A 14 -10.43 -20.02 12.35
N ALA A 15 -10.41 -21.24 11.82
CA ALA A 15 -9.70 -21.59 10.58
C ALA A 15 -10.34 -20.99 9.30
N LEU A 16 -11.60 -20.53 9.36
CA LEU A 16 -12.27 -19.90 8.21
C LEU A 16 -11.87 -18.43 8.00
N ASN A 17 -11.18 -17.80 8.95
CA ASN A 17 -10.84 -16.37 8.89
C ASN A 17 -9.45 -16.08 8.29
N THR A 18 -8.69 -17.09 7.84
CA THR A 18 -7.28 -16.92 7.45
C THR A 18 -7.01 -16.67 5.95
N PHE A 19 -8.04 -16.46 5.11
CA PHE A 19 -7.88 -16.27 3.66
C PHE A 19 -8.14 -14.85 3.14
N ALA A 20 -8.00 -13.81 3.97
CA ALA A 20 -8.37 -12.44 3.58
C ALA A 20 -7.22 -11.54 3.11
N GLN A 21 -5.95 -11.93 3.27
CA GLN A 21 -4.81 -11.08 2.88
C GLN A 21 -4.33 -11.41 1.47
N GLU A 22 -4.61 -10.51 0.52
CA GLU A 22 -3.95 -10.54 -0.78
C GLU A 22 -2.44 -10.35 -0.61
N ASN A 23 -1.69 -11.39 -0.96
CA ASN A 23 -0.23 -11.42 -0.83
C ASN A 23 0.41 -10.81 -2.08
N TYR A 24 0.35 -9.48 -2.17
CA TYR A 24 0.96 -8.76 -3.28
C TYR A 24 2.49 -8.80 -3.22
N ILE A 25 3.13 -9.11 -4.35
CA ILE A 25 4.59 -9.12 -4.48
C ILE A 25 5.13 -7.71 -4.18
N PHE A 26 4.46 -6.66 -4.66
CA PHE A 26 4.90 -5.27 -4.42
C PHE A 26 4.93 -4.87 -2.94
N LYS A 27 4.19 -5.57 -2.06
CA LYS A 27 4.18 -5.35 -0.61
C LYS A 27 5.28 -6.10 0.14
N ASN A 28 6.04 -6.99 -0.50
CA ASN A 28 7.13 -7.72 0.15
C ASN A 28 8.42 -6.88 0.18
N PRO A 29 8.90 -6.40 1.34
CA PRO A 29 10.08 -5.55 1.41
C PRO A 29 11.40 -6.31 1.17
N ASN A 30 11.40 -7.64 1.15
CA ASN A 30 12.60 -8.46 0.95
C ASN A 30 12.91 -8.73 -0.53
N LEU A 31 12.07 -8.25 -1.46
CA LEU A 31 12.28 -8.40 -2.90
C LEU A 31 12.91 -7.14 -3.51
N PRO A 32 13.64 -7.28 -4.64
CA PRO A 32 14.15 -6.14 -5.39
C PRO A 32 13.05 -5.12 -5.72
N ILE A 33 13.42 -3.84 -5.77
CA ILE A 33 12.49 -2.74 -6.00
C ILE A 33 11.83 -2.89 -7.38
N GLU A 34 12.62 -3.23 -8.40
CA GLU A 34 12.18 -3.39 -9.78
C GLU A 34 11.07 -4.42 -9.88
N GLN A 35 11.26 -5.58 -9.23
CA GLN A 35 10.25 -6.64 -9.18
C GLN A 35 8.95 -6.18 -8.51
N ARG A 36 9.06 -5.36 -7.47
CA ARG A 36 7.89 -4.82 -6.75
C ARG A 36 7.17 -3.76 -7.57
N VAL A 37 7.91 -2.89 -8.26
CA VAL A 37 7.35 -1.84 -9.13
C VAL A 37 6.65 -2.48 -10.34
N ASP A 38 7.28 -3.45 -10.98
CA ASP A 38 6.69 -4.17 -12.12
C ASP A 38 5.38 -4.88 -11.73
N ASP A 39 5.35 -5.55 -10.58
CA ASP A 39 4.14 -6.16 -10.04
C ASP A 39 3.04 -5.11 -9.79
N LEU A 40 3.37 -3.99 -9.14
CA LEU A 40 2.39 -2.93 -8.87
C LEU A 40 1.81 -2.34 -10.18
N VAL A 41 2.68 -1.93 -11.11
CA VAL A 41 2.27 -1.30 -12.37
C VAL A 41 1.51 -2.29 -13.27
N SER A 42 1.86 -3.58 -13.26
CA SER A 42 1.13 -4.60 -14.03
C SER A 42 -0.30 -4.82 -13.53
N ARG A 43 -0.58 -4.52 -12.25
CA ARG A 43 -1.91 -4.65 -11.63
C ARG A 43 -2.81 -3.43 -11.84
N MET A 44 -2.24 -2.31 -12.29
CA MET A 44 -2.99 -1.09 -12.54
C MET A 44 -3.75 -1.16 -13.87
N THR A 45 -4.97 -0.63 -13.88
CA THR A 45 -5.68 -0.31 -15.12
C THR A 45 -4.98 0.82 -15.87
N VAL A 46 -5.34 1.05 -17.14
CA VAL A 46 -4.80 2.18 -17.91
C VAL A 46 -5.19 3.51 -17.26
N ASP A 47 -6.43 3.64 -16.79
CA ASP A 47 -6.91 4.86 -16.12
C ASP A 47 -6.17 5.11 -14.80
N GLU A 48 -5.93 4.04 -14.01
CA GLU A 48 -5.11 4.12 -12.80
C GLU A 48 -3.70 4.62 -13.15
N LYS A 49 -3.05 4.07 -14.18
CA LYS A 49 -1.72 4.53 -14.62
C LYS A 49 -1.70 6.00 -15.05
N ILE A 50 -2.69 6.42 -15.84
CA ILE A 50 -2.80 7.81 -16.29
C ILE A 50 -2.96 8.74 -15.10
N SER A 51 -3.74 8.36 -14.09
CA SER A 51 -3.95 9.18 -12.89
C SER A 51 -2.67 9.42 -12.09
N GLN A 52 -1.67 8.53 -12.18
CA GLN A 52 -0.38 8.64 -11.49
C GLN A 52 0.67 9.48 -12.26
N LEU A 53 0.32 10.09 -13.39
CA LEU A 53 1.24 10.94 -14.18
C LEU A 53 1.27 12.41 -13.72
N MET A 54 0.46 12.78 -12.73
CA MET A 54 0.40 14.11 -12.15
C MET A 54 1.13 14.17 -10.80
N ASP A 55 1.60 15.35 -10.40
CA ASP A 55 2.21 15.59 -9.10
C ASP A 55 1.30 15.14 -7.96
N SER A 56 0.05 15.59 -8.00
CA SER A 56 -0.99 15.23 -7.06
C SER A 56 -1.65 13.91 -7.48
N SER A 57 -0.94 12.80 -7.28
CA SER A 57 -1.40 11.46 -7.65
C SER A 57 -2.48 10.97 -6.66
N PRO A 58 -3.68 10.59 -7.13
CA PRO A 58 -4.75 10.10 -6.25
C PRO A 58 -4.44 8.69 -5.74
N ALA A 59 -5.11 8.31 -4.65
CA ALA A 59 -5.04 6.95 -4.11
C ALA A 59 -5.59 5.90 -5.09
N ILE A 60 -5.01 4.71 -5.08
CA ILE A 60 -5.57 3.52 -5.74
C ILE A 60 -6.05 2.57 -4.64
N GLU A 61 -7.29 2.81 -4.18
CA GLU A 61 -7.86 2.14 -3.01
C GLU A 61 -7.86 0.61 -3.12
N ARG A 62 -8.18 0.07 -4.30
CA ARG A 62 -8.23 -1.38 -4.55
C ARG A 62 -6.87 -2.06 -4.34
N LEU A 63 -5.77 -1.36 -4.62
CA LEU A 63 -4.41 -1.85 -4.41
C LEU A 63 -3.84 -1.45 -3.03
N GLY A 64 -4.54 -0.56 -2.31
CA GLY A 64 -4.06 0.02 -1.06
C GLY A 64 -2.85 0.94 -1.26
N VAL A 65 -2.79 1.65 -2.39
CA VAL A 65 -1.79 2.69 -2.65
C VAL A 65 -2.37 4.02 -2.17
N PRO A 66 -1.76 4.71 -1.20
CA PRO A 66 -2.25 6.00 -0.72
C PRO A 66 -2.07 7.08 -1.78
N GLU A 67 -2.78 8.20 -1.63
CA GLU A 67 -2.48 9.40 -2.40
C GLU A 67 -1.04 9.86 -2.12
N TYR A 68 -0.40 10.43 -3.13
CA TYR A 68 0.97 10.88 -3.02
C TYR A 68 1.20 12.15 -3.84
N ASN A 69 1.74 13.18 -3.20
CA ASN A 69 2.22 14.36 -3.90
C ASN A 69 3.75 14.32 -3.98
N TRP A 70 4.28 14.05 -5.18
CA TRP A 70 5.72 13.96 -5.37
C TRP A 70 6.40 15.32 -5.58
N TRP A 71 5.67 16.38 -5.88
CA TRP A 71 6.24 17.72 -6.03
C TRP A 71 6.61 18.31 -4.68
N ASN A 72 7.90 18.21 -4.37
CA ASN A 72 8.51 18.78 -3.18
C ASN A 72 9.62 19.75 -3.58
N GLU A 73 9.87 20.74 -2.73
CA GLU A 73 10.80 21.85 -2.99
C GLU A 73 11.71 22.04 -1.77
N SER A 74 13.02 22.18 -2.01
CA SER A 74 14.00 22.30 -0.92
C SER A 74 15.23 23.14 -1.22
N LEU A 75 15.14 24.07 -2.20
CA LEU A 75 16.29 24.85 -2.71
C LEU A 75 17.16 25.47 -1.61
N HIS A 76 16.53 26.09 -0.61
CA HIS A 76 17.22 26.75 0.49
C HIS A 76 16.50 26.49 1.83
N GLY A 77 15.98 25.27 1.99
CA GLY A 77 15.09 24.90 3.09
C GLY A 77 13.83 24.24 2.56
N VAL A 78 13.21 23.37 3.37
CA VAL A 78 11.99 22.65 2.97
C VAL A 78 10.85 23.65 2.77
N ALA A 79 10.37 23.75 1.54
CA ALA A 79 9.21 24.58 1.22
C ALA A 79 7.91 23.74 1.30
N ARG A 80 6.78 24.44 1.49
CA ARG A 80 5.42 23.84 1.49
C ARG A 80 5.15 22.82 2.61
N ALA A 81 6.00 22.73 3.64
CA ALA A 81 5.83 21.83 4.79
C ALA A 81 5.76 22.55 6.15
N GLY A 82 5.34 23.82 6.17
CA GLY A 82 5.19 24.62 7.39
C GLY A 82 6.46 25.39 7.78
N TYR A 83 6.84 25.36 9.06
CA TYR A 83 8.04 26.04 9.56
C TYR A 83 9.30 25.22 9.26
N ALA A 84 10.24 25.83 8.52
CA ALA A 84 11.51 25.20 8.16
C ALA A 84 12.68 26.19 8.30
N THR A 85 13.90 25.65 8.44
CA THR A 85 15.12 26.45 8.39
C THR A 85 15.33 26.98 6.97
N VAL A 86 15.66 28.26 6.83
CA VAL A 86 15.90 28.94 5.55
C VAL A 86 17.39 29.26 5.44
N PHE A 87 18.07 28.60 4.50
CA PHE A 87 19.47 28.86 4.16
C PHE A 87 19.56 30.05 3.17
N PRO A 88 20.71 30.75 3.10
CA PRO A 88 20.97 31.77 2.08
C PRO A 88 21.01 31.20 0.65
#